data_AF-A0A409WV47-F1
#
_entry.id   AF-A0A409WV47-F1
#
_cell.length_a   1.000
_cell.length_b   1.000
_cell.length_c   1.000
_cell.angle_alpha   90.00
_cell.angle_beta   90.00
_cell.angle_gamma   90.00
#
_symmetry.space_group_name_H-M   'P 1'
#
loop_
_entity.id
_entity.type
_entity.pdbx_description
1 polymer ?
#
loop_
_entity_poly.entity_id
_entity_poly.type
_entity_poly.pdbx_seq_one_letter_code
_entity_poly.pdbx_strand_id
1 'polypeptide(L)'
;MSATNHYLFTGFPAWGHVRPFCILGARLAKEDENNVITMILDPKLLDKAHQEISAELGDEPSQDVLRRIRVVGAYEPTDSVDVVKSMEVLAESYAGTYQALVQSKPIACAVTRTVFDPVSPPTVVILDFFAFPQFQATRASTGQSVPIYAWITGHASSILRFFGPEEIGGIGNLGARIDA
;
A
#
# COMPACT_ATOMS: atom_id res chain seq x y z
N MET A 1 -9.23 12.79 19.30
CA MET A 1 -10.28 11.78 19.06
C MET A 1 -9.65 10.64 18.27
N SER A 2 -10.03 9.38 18.51
CA SER A 2 -9.51 8.27 17.71
C SER A 2 -10.00 8.44 16.27
N ALA A 3 -9.09 8.44 15.29
CA ALA A 3 -9.45 8.47 13.88
C ALA A 3 -10.43 7.33 13.58
N THR A 4 -11.54 7.64 12.91
CA THR A 4 -12.60 6.67 12.60
C THR A 4 -12.35 5.93 11.30
N ASN A 5 -11.62 6.54 10.37
CA ASN A 5 -11.30 5.93 9.07
C ASN A 5 -9.80 5.65 8.98
N HIS A 6 -9.44 4.41 8.70
CA HIS A 6 -8.05 4.02 8.53
C HIS A 6 -7.86 3.38 7.15
N TYR A 7 -7.14 4.09 6.29
CA TYR A 7 -6.78 3.65 4.95
C TYR A 7 -5.39 3.02 4.97
N LEU A 8 -5.33 1.76 4.57
CA LEU A 8 -4.08 1.03 4.41
C LEU A 8 -3.69 0.96 2.93
N PHE A 9 -2.46 1.34 2.63
CA PHE A 9 -1.86 1.27 1.30
C PHE A 9 -0.68 0.31 1.30
N THR A 10 -0.55 -0.52 0.27
CA THR A 10 0.69 -1.25 -0.02
C THR A 10 0.79 -1.59 -1.50
N GLY A 11 2.00 -1.48 -2.06
CA GLY A 11 2.17 -1.57 -3.50
C GLY A 11 3.48 -2.18 -3.96
N PHE A 12 3.54 -2.43 -5.27
CA PHE A 12 4.70 -2.97 -5.94
C PHE A 12 5.94 -2.10 -5.65
N PRO A 13 7.12 -2.69 -5.38
CA PRO A 13 8.32 -1.99 -4.93
C PRO A 13 9.03 -1.21 -6.07
N ALA A 14 8.26 -0.42 -6.82
CA ALA A 14 8.77 0.51 -7.82
C ALA A 14 8.10 1.88 -7.67
N TRP A 15 8.88 2.94 -7.91
CA TRP A 15 8.44 4.30 -7.64
C TRP A 15 7.19 4.72 -8.42
N GLY A 16 7.05 4.27 -9.67
CA GLY A 16 5.84 4.56 -10.48
C GLY A 16 4.55 4.01 -9.88
N HIS A 17 4.63 2.97 -9.05
CA HIS A 17 3.49 2.39 -8.36
C HIS A 17 3.21 3.08 -7.02
N VAL A 18 4.26 3.42 -6.27
CA VAL A 18 4.14 4.01 -4.92
C VAL A 18 3.82 5.51 -4.95
N ARG A 19 4.36 6.26 -5.93
CA ARG A 19 4.14 7.69 -6.05
C ARG A 19 2.65 8.10 -6.01
N PRO A 20 1.73 7.51 -6.79
CA PRO A 20 0.31 7.89 -6.73
C PRO A 20 -0.35 7.55 -5.39
N PHE A 21 0.14 6.56 -4.63
CA PHE A 21 -0.36 6.27 -3.28
C PHE A 21 0.01 7.38 -2.31
N CYS A 22 1.24 7.90 -2.43
CA CYS A 22 1.72 9.02 -1.63
C CYS A 22 0.80 10.23 -1.82
N ILE A 23 0.50 10.56 -3.08
CA ILE A 23 -0.40 11.66 -3.47
C ILE A 23 -1.81 11.44 -2.92
N LEU A 24 -2.40 10.27 -3.18
CA LEU A 24 -3.77 9.96 -2.75
C LEU A 24 -3.88 9.97 -1.21
N GLY A 25 -2.93 9.33 -0.52
CA GLY A 25 -2.90 9.30 0.94
C GLY A 25 -2.77 10.69 1.55
N ALA A 26 -1.89 11.53 1.02
CA ALA A 26 -1.75 12.92 1.47
C ALA A 26 -3.06 13.70 1.31
N ARG A 27 -3.74 13.57 0.17
CA ARG A 27 -5.05 14.20 -0.08
C ARG A 27 -6.13 13.69 0.88
N LEU A 28 -6.23 12.38 1.09
CA LEU A 28 -7.19 11.80 2.03
C LEU A 28 -6.95 12.28 3.46
N ALA A 29 -5.70 12.37 3.91
CA ALA A 29 -5.38 12.92 5.21
C ALA A 29 -5.78 14.41 5.31
N LYS A 30 -5.55 15.20 4.26
CA LYS A 30 -5.90 16.62 4.22
C LYS A 30 -7.42 16.86 4.21
N GLU A 31 -8.17 15.98 3.55
CA GLU A 31 -9.61 16.13 3.36
C GLU A 31 -10.43 15.98 4.65
N ASP A 32 -10.04 15.07 5.54
CA ASP A 32 -10.77 14.80 6.78
C ASP A 32 -9.80 14.50 7.92
N GLU A 33 -9.97 15.20 9.05
CA GLU A 33 -9.19 15.02 10.27
C GLU A 33 -9.36 13.63 10.91
N ASN A 34 -10.44 12.93 10.57
CA ASN A 34 -10.73 11.56 11.03
C ASN A 34 -10.02 10.48 10.23
N ASN A 35 -9.30 10.84 9.15
CA ASN A 35 -8.58 9.89 8.32
C ASN A 35 -7.17 9.63 8.87
N VAL A 36 -6.82 8.36 9.07
CA VAL A 36 -5.44 7.91 9.27
C VAL A 36 -5.01 7.11 8.05
N ILE A 37 -3.80 7.37 7.60
CA ILE A 37 -3.20 6.77 6.42
C ILE A 37 -2.00 5.96 6.87
N THR A 38 -1.99 4.67 6.57
CA THR A 38 -0.80 3.82 6.74
C THR A 38 -0.36 3.30 5.39
N MET A 39 0.92 3.47 5.07
CA MET A 39 1.55 2.97 3.85
C MET A 39 2.63 1.96 4.24
N ILE A 40 2.41 0.69 3.93
CA ILE A 40 3.42 -0.38 4.09
C ILE A 40 4.16 -0.51 2.76
N LEU A 41 5.41 -0.06 2.74
CA LEU A 41 6.20 0.10 1.51
C LEU A 41 7.55 -0.62 1.61
N ASP A 42 8.19 -0.83 0.45
CA ASP A 42 9.59 -1.25 0.42
C ASP A 42 10.47 -0.17 1.10
N PRO A 43 11.40 -0.57 1.99
CA PRO A 43 12.34 0.32 2.68
C PRO A 43 13.06 1.33 1.79
N LYS A 44 13.41 0.97 0.55
CA LYS A 44 14.14 1.84 -0.38
C LYS A 44 13.30 3.00 -0.90
N LEU A 45 11.99 2.97 -0.68
CA LEU A 45 11.04 3.96 -1.17
C LEU A 45 10.57 4.94 -0.09
N LEU A 46 10.94 4.74 1.18
CA LEU A 46 10.42 5.56 2.30
C LEU A 46 10.79 7.04 2.16
N ASP A 47 12.05 7.36 1.84
CA ASP A 47 12.49 8.75 1.69
C ASP A 47 11.76 9.45 0.54
N LYS A 48 11.61 8.77 -0.60
CA LYS A 48 10.86 9.28 -1.74
C LYS A 48 9.38 9.47 -1.41
N ALA A 49 8.79 8.53 -0.66
CA ALA A 49 7.41 8.63 -0.22
C ALA A 49 7.21 9.84 0.69
N HIS A 50 8.08 10.05 1.68
CA HIS A 50 8.02 11.23 2.54
C HIS A 50 8.18 12.55 1.76
N GLN A 51 9.09 12.60 0.78
CA GLN A 51 9.29 13.77 -0.07
C GLN A 51 8.04 14.07 -0.92
N GLU A 52 7.44 13.05 -1.54
CA GLU A 52 6.24 13.22 -2.37
C GLU A 52 5.02 13.61 -1.52
N ILE A 53 4.84 13.00 -0.34
CA ILE A 53 3.78 13.40 0.61
C ILE A 53 3.95 14.86 1.02
N SER A 54 5.17 15.28 1.35
CA SER A 54 5.46 16.67 1.72
C SER A 54 5.17 17.63 0.56
N ALA A 55 5.58 17.27 -0.65
CA ALA A 55 5.32 18.08 -1.84
C ALA A 55 3.81 18.22 -2.13
N GLU A 56 3.03 17.14 -1.96
CA GLU A 56 1.58 17.17 -2.18
C GLU A 56 0.83 17.99 -1.12
N LEU A 57 1.31 18.00 0.12
CA LEU A 57 0.69 18.80 1.19
C LEU A 57 0.97 20.31 1.04
N GLY A 58 2.05 20.68 0.34
CA GLY A 58 2.46 22.05 0.10
C GLY A 58 3.31 22.65 1.23
N ASP A 59 3.51 23.96 1.18
CA ASP A 59 4.28 24.68 2.20
C ASP A 59 3.48 24.78 3.51
N GLU A 60 4.11 24.40 4.63
CA GLU A 60 3.56 24.43 6.00
C GLU A 60 2.32 23.54 6.26
N PRO A 61 2.42 22.21 6.07
CA PRO A 61 1.36 21.30 6.50
C PRO A 61 1.15 21.38 8.02
N SER A 62 -0.10 21.28 8.45
CA SER A 62 -0.36 21.16 9.89
C SER A 62 0.31 19.89 10.43
N GLN A 63 0.92 20.00 11.61
CA GLN A 63 1.56 18.87 12.28
C GLN A 63 0.57 17.72 12.52
N ASP A 64 -0.72 18.04 12.67
CA ASP A 64 -1.78 17.05 12.85
C ASP A 64 -2.08 16.25 11.58
N VAL A 65 -1.96 16.83 10.38
CA VAL A 65 -2.05 16.06 9.12
C VAL A 65 -0.86 15.12 9.00
N LEU A 66 0.36 15.61 9.27
CA LEU A 66 1.57 14.79 9.19
C LEU A 66 1.53 13.59 10.15
N ARG A 67 1.06 13.79 11.38
CA ARG A 67 0.94 12.70 12.40
C ARG A 67 -0.04 11.59 12.00
N ARG A 68 -0.99 11.88 11.12
CA ARG A 68 -1.98 10.90 10.64
C ARG A 68 -1.49 10.12 9.42
N ILE A 69 -0.37 10.51 8.82
CA ILE A 69 0.24 9.79 7.69
C ILE A 69 1.44 8.98 8.21
N ARG A 70 1.36 7.67 8.07
CA ARG A 70 2.33 6.70 8.61
C ARG A 70 2.96 5.97 7.44
N VAL A 71 4.23 6.23 7.18
CA VAL A 71 5.00 5.52 6.15
C VAL A 71 5.89 4.50 6.86
N VAL A 72 5.73 3.22 6.53
CA VAL A 72 6.28 2.10 7.30
C VAL A 72 7.01 1.13 6.36
N GLY A 73 8.29 0.90 6.62
CA GLY A 73 9.01 -0.26 6.09
C GLY A 73 8.88 -1.42 7.08
N ALA A 74 8.21 -2.49 6.68
CA ALA A 74 7.93 -3.64 7.56
C ALA A 74 9.11 -4.61 7.71
N TYR A 75 10.24 -4.36 7.03
CA TYR A 75 11.46 -5.16 7.04
C TYR A 75 12.68 -4.26 6.86
N GLU A 76 13.86 -4.80 7.16
CA GLU A 76 15.13 -4.10 6.94
C GLU A 76 15.48 -4.02 5.45
N PRO A 77 16.11 -2.94 4.97
CA PRO A 77 16.54 -2.84 3.58
C PRO A 77 17.42 -4.04 3.20
N THR A 78 17.18 -4.58 2.00
CA THR A 78 18.05 -5.62 1.42
C THR A 78 18.89 -5.02 0.31
N ASP A 79 20.14 -5.49 0.14
CA ASP A 79 20.99 -5.08 -0.98
C ASP A 79 20.53 -5.63 -2.33
N SER A 80 19.49 -6.47 -2.35
CA SER A 80 18.98 -7.09 -3.56
C SER A 80 18.35 -6.05 -4.49
N VAL A 81 18.77 -6.04 -5.75
CA VAL A 81 18.10 -5.29 -6.83
C VAL A 81 17.02 -6.13 -7.52
N ASP A 82 16.79 -7.35 -7.05
CA ASP A 82 15.78 -8.25 -7.58
C ASP A 82 14.40 -7.86 -7.06
N VAL A 83 13.58 -7.36 -7.98
CA VAL A 83 12.22 -6.90 -7.69
C VAL A 83 11.30 -8.04 -7.22
N VAL A 84 11.52 -9.26 -7.69
CA VAL A 84 10.73 -10.44 -7.30
C VAL A 84 11.03 -10.76 -5.83
N LYS A 85 12.31 -10.77 -5.47
CA LYS A 85 12.73 -10.97 -4.08
C LYS A 85 12.21 -9.86 -3.15
N SER A 86 12.25 -8.60 -3.59
CA SER A 86 11.64 -7.49 -2.84
C SER A 86 10.14 -7.70 -2.62
N MET A 87 9.42 -8.21 -3.62
CA MET A 87 7.99 -8.52 -3.47
C MET A 87 7.72 -9.64 -2.46
N GLU A 88 8.53 -10.70 -2.47
CA GLU A 88 8.40 -11.81 -1.52
C GLU A 88 8.57 -11.31 -0.08
N VAL A 89 9.65 -10.56 0.19
CA VAL A 89 9.91 -10.02 1.53
C VAL A 89 8.83 -9.02 1.96
N LEU A 90 8.35 -8.18 1.04
CA LEU A 90 7.23 -7.28 1.30
C LEU A 90 5.94 -8.05 1.62
N ALA A 91 5.66 -9.14 0.92
CA ALA A 91 4.49 -9.98 1.17
C ALA A 91 4.55 -10.67 2.54
N GLU A 92 5.70 -11.25 2.89
CA GLU A 92 5.93 -11.92 4.17
C GLU A 92 5.78 -10.95 5.35
N SER A 93 6.38 -9.76 5.24
CA SER A 93 6.34 -8.74 6.28
C SER A 93 4.96 -8.06 6.39
N TYR A 94 4.25 -7.89 5.27
CA TYR A 94 2.90 -7.29 5.24
C TYR A 94 1.92 -8.01 6.16
N ALA A 95 1.89 -9.35 6.16
CA ALA A 95 0.91 -10.12 6.93
C ALA A 95 1.01 -9.84 8.43
N GLY A 96 2.23 -9.78 8.98
CA GLY A 96 2.47 -9.47 10.39
C GLY A 96 2.06 -8.05 10.75
N THR A 97 2.43 -7.06 9.92
CA THR A 97 2.04 -5.66 10.16
C THR A 97 0.53 -5.45 10.01
N TYR A 98 -0.11 -6.06 9.01
CA TYR A 98 -1.55 -5.99 8.84
C TYR A 98 -2.30 -6.59 10.03
N GLN A 99 -1.86 -7.76 10.51
CA GLN A 99 -2.44 -8.38 11.69
C GLN A 99 -2.32 -7.50 12.95
N ALA A 100 -1.19 -6.82 13.13
CA ALA A 100 -1.03 -5.86 14.22
C ALA A 100 -1.99 -4.68 14.10
N LEU A 101 -2.18 -4.14 12.88
CA LEU A 101 -3.15 -3.07 12.62
C LEU A 101 -4.59 -3.51 12.89
N VAL A 102 -4.98 -4.71 12.47
CA VAL A 102 -6.32 -5.28 12.72
C VAL A 102 -6.59 -5.43 14.21
N GLN A 103 -5.56 -5.72 15.00
CA GLN A 103 -5.65 -5.86 16.46
C GLN A 103 -5.47 -4.53 17.21
N SER A 104 -5.43 -3.40 16.51
CA SER A 104 -5.14 -2.08 17.07
C SER A 104 -3.89 -2.09 17.95
N LYS A 105 -2.82 -2.75 17.47
CA LYS A 105 -1.53 -2.80 18.14
C LYS A 105 -0.58 -1.76 17.55
N PRO A 106 0.45 -1.33 18.31
CA PRO A 106 1.51 -0.50 17.77
C PRO A 106 2.22 -1.22 16.62
N ILE A 107 2.68 -0.46 15.64
CA ILE A 107 3.55 -0.97 14.56
C ILE A 107 4.86 -0.20 14.55
N ALA A 108 5.96 -0.87 14.18
CA ALA A 108 7.27 -0.24 14.10
C ALA A 108 7.75 -0.22 12.65
N CYS A 109 8.35 0.90 12.24
CA CYS A 109 9.14 0.94 11.02
C CYS A 109 10.51 0.31 11.31
N ALA A 110 10.87 -0.74 10.58
CA ALA A 110 12.16 -1.41 10.74
C ALA A 110 13.34 -0.45 10.41
N VAL A 111 13.14 0.41 9.41
CA VAL A 111 14.18 1.34 8.92
C VAL A 111 14.45 2.46 9.91
N THR A 112 13.42 3.20 10.31
CA THR A 112 13.58 4.41 11.14
C THR A 112 13.50 4.11 12.63
N ARG A 113 13.11 2.88 13.01
CA ARG A 113 12.78 2.48 14.39
C ARG A 113 11.67 3.30 15.03
N THR A 114 10.96 4.11 14.25
CA THR A 114 9.76 4.83 14.68
C THR A 114 8.68 3.83 15.05
N VAL A 115 8.15 3.95 16.25
CA VAL A 115 6.97 3.21 16.71
C VAL A 115 5.77 4.12 16.52
N PHE A 116 4.77 3.63 15.78
CA PHE A 116 3.50 4.31 15.59
C PHE A 116 2.49 3.79 16.60
N ASP A 117 1.85 4.71 17.31
CA ASP A 117 0.84 4.38 18.30
C ASP A 117 -0.36 3.65 17.66
N PRO A 118 -1.05 2.79 18.43
CA PRO A 118 -2.31 2.18 18.03
C PRO A 118 -3.31 3.17 17.44
N VAL A 119 -4.01 2.74 16.39
CA VAL A 119 -5.19 3.41 15.82
C VAL A 119 -6.30 2.40 15.63
N SER A 120 -7.46 2.88 15.19
CA SER A 120 -8.54 2.01 14.72
C SER A 120 -8.05 1.03 13.64
N PRO A 121 -8.61 -0.18 13.56
CA PRO A 121 -8.30 -1.13 12.51
C PRO A 121 -8.54 -0.54 11.11
N PRO A 122 -7.82 -1.00 10.07
CA PRO A 122 -8.07 -0.57 8.70
C PRO A 122 -9.54 -0.75 8.29
N THR A 123 -10.17 0.33 7.85
CA THR A 123 -11.54 0.34 7.33
C THR A 123 -11.56 0.17 5.81
N VAL A 124 -10.44 0.46 5.15
CA VAL A 124 -10.25 0.26 3.70
C VAL A 124 -8.81 -0.17 3.44
N VAL A 125 -8.62 -1.14 2.55
CA VAL A 125 -7.30 -1.51 2.02
C VAL A 125 -7.22 -1.15 0.54
N ILE A 126 -6.17 -0.44 0.16
CA ILE A 126 -5.88 -0.04 -1.21
C ILE A 126 -4.57 -0.72 -1.61
N LEU A 127 -4.68 -1.64 -2.57
CA LEU A 127 -3.57 -2.48 -3.02
C LEU A 127 -3.15 -2.10 -4.42
N ASP A 128 -1.86 -2.20 -4.70
CA ASP A 128 -1.41 -2.21 -6.09
C ASP A 128 -1.95 -3.44 -6.82
N PHE A 129 -2.21 -3.34 -8.11
CA PHE A 129 -2.77 -4.45 -8.89
C PHE A 129 -1.82 -5.64 -9.05
N PHE A 130 -0.52 -5.50 -8.73
CA PHE A 130 0.42 -6.61 -8.59
C PHE A 130 0.49 -7.21 -7.17
N ALA A 131 -0.18 -6.63 -6.18
CA ALA A 131 -0.09 -7.03 -4.76
C ALA A 131 -1.02 -8.20 -4.40
N PHE A 132 -1.01 -9.26 -5.23
CA PHE A 132 -1.83 -10.45 -5.00
C PHE A 132 -1.51 -11.18 -3.68
N PRO A 133 -0.24 -11.36 -3.26
CA PRO A 133 0.08 -11.94 -1.96
C PRO A 133 -0.52 -11.14 -0.79
N GLN A 134 -0.49 -9.80 -0.86
CA GLN A 134 -1.07 -8.91 0.15
C GLN A 134 -2.60 -8.99 0.15
N PHE A 135 -3.23 -9.17 -1.01
CA PHE A 135 -4.66 -9.48 -1.09
C PHE A 135 -4.97 -10.77 -0.33
N GLN A 136 -4.22 -11.85 -0.57
CA GLN A 136 -4.43 -13.14 0.10
C GLN A 136 -4.23 -13.02 1.61
N ALA A 137 -3.15 -12.35 2.06
CA ALA A 137 -2.89 -12.11 3.47
C ALA A 137 -4.00 -11.28 4.14
N THR A 138 -4.50 -10.25 3.46
CA THR A 138 -5.65 -9.45 3.94
C THR A 138 -6.87 -10.34 4.14
N ARG A 139 -7.22 -11.14 3.12
CA ARG A 139 -8.39 -12.03 3.17
C ARG A 139 -8.25 -13.14 4.20
N ALA A 140 -7.05 -13.66 4.44
CA ALA A 140 -6.81 -14.64 5.48
C ALA A 140 -7.06 -14.06 6.89
N SER A 141 -6.81 -12.77 7.08
CA SER A 141 -6.94 -12.10 8.39
C SER A 141 -8.35 -11.56 8.65
N THR A 142 -8.99 -10.91 7.67
CA THR A 142 -10.28 -10.22 7.86
C THR A 142 -11.43 -10.78 7.02
N GLY A 143 -11.20 -11.81 6.20
CA GLY A 143 -12.22 -12.33 5.30
C GLY A 143 -12.75 -11.22 4.39
N GLN A 144 -14.06 -11.00 4.40
CA GLN A 144 -14.71 -9.95 3.61
C GLN A 144 -15.09 -8.70 4.41
N SER A 145 -14.70 -8.59 5.69
CA SER A 145 -15.14 -7.48 6.54
C SER A 145 -14.54 -6.13 6.16
N VAL A 146 -13.38 -6.12 5.49
CA VAL A 146 -12.72 -4.91 5.02
C VAL A 146 -12.77 -4.85 3.48
N PRO A 147 -13.30 -3.77 2.87
CA PRO A 147 -13.25 -3.59 1.44
C PRO A 147 -11.80 -3.43 0.95
N ILE A 148 -11.52 -4.04 -0.21
CA ILE A 148 -10.21 -3.95 -0.87
C ILE A 148 -10.42 -3.32 -2.24
N TYR A 149 -9.66 -2.27 -2.55
CA TYR A 149 -9.60 -1.63 -3.85
C TYR A 149 -8.25 -1.88 -4.50
N ALA A 150 -8.25 -2.28 -5.77
CA ALA A 150 -7.05 -2.31 -6.58
C ALA A 150 -6.82 -0.91 -7.18
N TRP A 151 -5.67 -0.31 -6.91
CA TRP A 151 -5.27 0.95 -7.48
C TRP A 151 -4.44 0.71 -8.74
N ILE A 152 -5.03 1.08 -9.87
CA ILE A 152 -4.47 0.89 -11.19
C ILE A 152 -3.57 2.08 -11.52
N THR A 153 -2.25 1.89 -11.46
CA THR A 153 -1.24 2.94 -11.75
C THR A 153 -0.86 3.04 -13.23
N GLY A 154 -1.44 2.17 -14.08
CA GLY A 154 -1.24 2.17 -15.52
C GLY A 154 -2.39 2.81 -16.31
N HIS A 155 -2.14 3.05 -17.60
CA HIS A 155 -3.19 3.50 -18.51
C HIS A 155 -4.23 2.41 -18.75
N ALA A 156 -5.50 2.79 -18.91
CA ALA A 156 -6.61 1.85 -19.12
C ALA A 156 -6.38 0.90 -20.31
N SER A 157 -5.76 1.36 -21.39
CA SER A 157 -5.44 0.50 -22.54
C SER A 157 -4.42 -0.60 -22.21
N SER A 158 -3.44 -0.32 -21.35
CA SER A 158 -2.47 -1.33 -20.91
C SER A 158 -3.16 -2.40 -20.08
N ILE A 159 -4.05 -1.99 -19.19
CA ILE A 159 -4.82 -2.91 -18.33
C ILE A 159 -5.77 -3.76 -19.16
N LEU A 160 -6.45 -3.16 -20.14
CA LEU A 160 -7.27 -3.89 -21.09
C LEU A 160 -6.43 -4.91 -21.87
N ARG A 161 -5.22 -4.53 -22.30
CA ARG A 161 -4.32 -5.43 -22.99
C ARG A 161 -3.89 -6.62 -22.12
N PHE A 162 -3.53 -6.40 -20.86
CA PHE A 162 -3.01 -7.44 -19.98
C PHE A 162 -4.09 -8.32 -19.33
N PHE A 163 -5.25 -7.76 -19.02
CA PHE A 163 -6.29 -8.43 -18.22
C PHE A 163 -7.64 -8.54 -18.91
N GLY A 164 -7.80 -7.89 -20.07
CA GLY A 164 -9.01 -8.00 -20.87
C GLY A 164 -9.10 -9.32 -21.64
N PRO A 165 -10.30 -9.69 -22.09
CA PRO A 165 -10.49 -10.83 -22.97
C PRO A 165 -10.09 -10.50 -24.42
N GLU A 166 -9.84 -11.52 -25.25
CA GLU A 166 -9.25 -11.35 -26.58
C GLU A 166 -10.17 -10.54 -27.53
N GLU A 167 -11.49 -10.65 -27.35
CA GLU A 167 -12.49 -10.01 -28.22
C GLU A 167 -12.46 -8.48 -28.14
N ILE A 168 -11.83 -7.92 -27.09
CA ILE A 168 -11.63 -6.48 -26.91
C ILE A 168 -10.15 -6.07 -26.90
N GLY A 169 -9.26 -6.93 -27.40
CA GLY A 169 -7.82 -6.64 -27.60
C GLY A 169 -6.91 -7.10 -26.46
N GLY A 170 -7.43 -7.85 -25.49
CA GLY A 170 -6.65 -8.45 -24.41
C GLY A 170 -5.77 -9.62 -24.85
N ILE A 171 -4.90 -10.10 -23.97
CA ILE A 171 -4.06 -11.29 -24.19
C ILE A 171 -4.80 -12.61 -23.93
N GLY A 172 -6.04 -12.56 -23.41
CA GLY A 172 -6.81 -13.75 -23.06
C GLY A 172 -6.23 -14.53 -21.89
N ASN A 173 -6.64 -15.79 -21.74
CA ASN A 173 -6.10 -16.66 -20.71
C ASN A 173 -4.79 -17.31 -21.20
N LEU A 174 -3.67 -16.60 -21.00
CA LEU A 174 -2.35 -17.09 -21.39
C LEU A 174 -1.97 -18.40 -20.66
N GLY A 175 -2.37 -18.56 -19.39
CA GLY A 175 -2.08 -19.78 -18.61
C GLY A 175 -2.72 -21.01 -19.24
N ALA A 176 -4.01 -20.93 -19.58
CA ALA A 176 -4.73 -22.02 -20.26
C ALA A 176 -4.12 -22.40 -21.62
N ARG A 177 -3.40 -21.49 -22.28
CA ARG A 177 -2.72 -21.77 -23.54
C ARG A 177 -1.34 -22.40 -23.37
N ILE A 178 -0.68 -22.17 -22.24
CA ILE A 178 0.61 -22.78 -21.91
C ILE A 178 0.42 -24.22 -21.44
N ASP A 179 -0.68 -24.50 -20.74
CA ASP A 179 -1.00 -25.82 -20.17
C ASP A 179 -1.67 -26.80 -21.17
N ALA A 180 -1.95 -26.37 -22.41
CA ALA A 180 -2.61 -27.16 -23.45
C ALA A 180 -1.60 -27.88 -24.38
#